data_AF-A0A1H1TY93-F1
#
_entry.id   AF-A0A1H1TY93-F1
#
_cell.length_a   1.000
_cell.length_b   1.000
_cell.length_c   1.000
_cell.angle_alpha   90.00
_cell.angle_beta   90.00
_cell.angle_gamma   90.00
#
_symmetry.space_group_name_H-M   'P 1'
#
loop_
_entity.id
_entity.type
_entity.pdbx_description
1 polymer ?
#
loop_
_entity_poly.entity_id
_entity_poly.type
_entity_poly.pdbx_seq_one_letter_code
_entity_poly.pdbx_strand_id
1 'polypeptide(L)'
;MGYTMLRSRLSRRGFSRRLAGLTLLELMVVLVIVGILAAIALPSYQGYVHKSRAKTAAADLVGLAAAVEARFQRTLAYPTADIAGTAAVKAAFSQWSPSQAEHFSHSFVAGTPYRLQATGSGTMQGCVLTLDGENRRSATSDCGFTSW
;
A
#
# COMPACT_ATOMS: atom_id res chain seq x y z
N MET A 1 85.69 0.36 -22.25
CA MET A 1 85.45 1.27 -21.11
C MET A 1 84.21 2.11 -21.45
N GLY A 2 82.97 1.81 -21.06
CA GLY A 2 82.45 1.01 -19.96
C GLY A 2 81.90 1.92 -18.87
N TYR A 3 80.70 2.51 -19.03
CA TYR A 3 79.93 3.10 -17.92
C TYR A 3 78.44 2.88 -18.14
N THR A 4 77.98 1.79 -17.56
CA THR A 4 76.60 1.40 -17.28
C THR A 4 75.97 2.46 -16.35
N MET A 5 75.02 3.27 -16.86
CA MET A 5 74.17 4.06 -15.98
C MET A 5 72.92 3.28 -15.58
N LEU A 6 72.88 2.98 -14.28
CA LEU A 6 71.84 2.35 -13.50
C LEU A 6 70.42 2.85 -13.82
N ARG A 7 69.55 1.93 -14.25
CA ARG A 7 68.10 2.10 -14.15
C ARG A 7 67.68 1.91 -12.69
N SER A 8 67.41 3.00 -11.99
CA SER A 8 66.76 3.00 -10.68
C SER A 8 65.31 2.50 -10.83
N ARG A 9 65.09 1.22 -10.53
CA ARG A 9 63.73 0.69 -10.36
C ARG A 9 63.23 1.15 -8.99
N LEU A 10 62.46 2.24 -8.97
CA LEU A 10 61.64 2.58 -7.81
C LEU A 10 60.65 1.44 -7.58
N SER A 11 60.94 0.63 -6.55
CA SER A 11 60.05 -0.40 -6.04
C SER A 11 58.82 0.28 -5.42
N ARG A 12 57.72 0.36 -6.17
CA ARG A 12 56.40 0.66 -5.61
C ARG A 12 56.04 -0.50 -4.67
N ARG A 13 56.19 -0.29 -3.37
CA ARG A 13 55.58 -1.15 -2.35
C ARG A 13 54.07 -1.06 -2.50
N GLY A 14 53.48 -2.00 -3.23
CA GLY A 14 52.03 -2.18 -3.27
C GLY A 14 51.54 -2.53 -1.87
N PHE A 15 50.56 -1.78 -1.38
CA PHE A 15 49.80 -2.15 -0.19
C PHE A 15 49.10 -3.48 -0.48
N SER A 16 49.68 -4.58 -0.01
CA SER A 16 49.04 -5.90 -0.06
C SER A 16 47.86 -5.83 0.90
N ARG A 17 46.66 -5.55 0.37
CA ARG A 17 45.41 -5.71 1.11
C ARG A 17 45.27 -7.21 1.38
N ARG A 18 45.57 -7.64 2.60
CA ARG A 18 45.18 -8.97 3.06
C ARG A 18 43.66 -9.01 2.97
N LEU A 19 43.10 -9.75 2.01
CA LEU A 19 41.71 -10.12 2.06
C LEU A 19 41.56 -11.10 3.22
N ALA A 20 41.06 -10.60 4.36
CA ALA A 20 40.52 -11.46 5.40
C ALA A 20 39.28 -12.14 4.80
N GLY A 21 39.32 -13.45 4.63
CA GLY A 21 38.18 -14.23 4.13
C GLY A 21 37.12 -14.37 5.23
N LEU A 22 35.85 -14.22 4.84
CA LEU A 22 34.70 -14.50 5.71
C LEU A 22 34.69 -15.98 6.08
N THR A 23 34.46 -16.32 7.35
CA THR A 23 34.34 -17.73 7.75
C THR A 23 32.92 -18.25 7.49
N LEU A 24 32.78 -19.55 7.20
CA LEU A 24 31.46 -20.18 7.07
C LEU A 24 30.62 -20.03 8.34
N LEU A 25 31.26 -20.09 9.51
CA LEU A 25 30.60 -19.97 10.80
C LEU A 25 30.05 -18.55 11.02
N GLU A 26 30.77 -17.52 10.60
CA GLU A 26 30.33 -16.13 10.66
C GLU A 26 29.09 -15.90 9.79
N LEU A 27 29.04 -16.47 8.58
CA LEU A 27 27.85 -16.42 7.74
C LEU A 27 26.67 -17.18 8.35
N MET A 28 26.90 -18.36 8.94
CA MET A 28 25.83 -19.17 9.55
C MET A 28 25.14 -18.43 10.68
N VAL A 29 25.90 -17.80 11.59
CA VAL A 29 25.30 -17.05 12.71
C VAL A 29 24.52 -15.84 12.19
N VAL A 30 25.04 -15.12 11.20
CA VAL A 30 24.34 -13.97 10.60
C VAL A 30 23.01 -14.40 9.97
N LEU A 31 22.99 -15.50 9.21
CA LEU A 31 21.77 -16.01 8.60
C LEU A 31 20.75 -16.46 9.64
N VAL A 32 21.18 -17.05 10.74
CA VAL A 32 20.30 -17.43 11.86
C VAL A 32 19.64 -16.17 12.46
N ILE A 33 20.41 -15.12 12.74
CA ILE A 33 19.89 -13.87 13.29
C ILE A 33 18.90 -13.21 12.30
N VAL A 34 19.26 -13.12 11.02
CA VAL A 34 18.38 -12.56 9.98
C VAL A 34 17.09 -13.38 9.84
N GLY A 35 17.17 -14.71 9.92
CA GLY A 35 16.00 -15.59 9.90
C GLY A 35 15.03 -15.32 11.04
N ILE A 36 15.53 -15.15 12.26
CA ILE A 36 14.70 -14.81 13.44
C ILE A 36 14.02 -13.45 13.26
N LEU A 37 14.76 -12.44 12.79
CA LEU A 37 14.20 -11.11 12.57
C LEU A 37 13.14 -11.12 11.46
N ALA A 38 13.39 -11.82 10.36
CA ALA A 38 12.45 -11.94 9.24
C ALA A 38 11.14 -12.61 9.67
N ALA A 39 11.20 -13.65 10.51
CA ALA A 39 10.02 -14.36 11.01
C ALA A 39 9.04 -13.44 11.77
N ILE A 40 9.56 -12.44 12.48
CA ILE A 40 8.73 -11.48 13.23
C ILE A 40 8.32 -10.29 12.34
N ALA A 41 9.25 -9.81 11.50
CA ALA A 41 9.05 -8.60 10.71
C ALA A 41 8.03 -8.78 9.57
N LEU A 42 8.05 -9.92 8.87
CA LEU A 42 7.18 -10.16 7.72
C LEU A 42 5.67 -10.09 8.02
N PRO A 43 5.12 -10.82 9.01
CA PRO A 43 3.69 -10.74 9.32
C PRO A 43 3.27 -9.34 9.78
N SER A 44 4.12 -8.65 10.56
CA SER A 44 3.88 -7.27 11.01
C SER A 44 3.80 -6.29 9.82
N TYR A 45 4.74 -6.41 8.88
CA TYR A 45 4.76 -5.56 7.68
C TYR A 45 3.55 -5.81 6.78
N GLN A 46 3.13 -7.06 6.59
CA GLN A 46 1.92 -7.39 5.84
C GLN A 46 0.66 -6.76 6.47
N GLY A 47 0.54 -6.82 7.80
CA GLY A 47 -0.55 -6.15 8.52
C GLY A 47 -0.53 -4.63 8.35
N TYR A 48 0.65 -4.01 8.35
CA TYR A 48 0.80 -2.57 8.08
C TYR A 48 0.33 -2.21 6.66
N VAL A 49 0.77 -2.95 5.65
CA VAL A 49 0.34 -2.73 4.26
C VAL A 49 -1.16 -2.94 4.11
N HIS A 50 -1.72 -3.98 4.72
CA HIS A 50 -3.17 -4.23 4.74
C HIS A 50 -3.94 -3.04 5.30
N LYS A 51 -3.56 -2.55 6.49
CA LYS A 51 -4.19 -1.38 7.12
C LYS A 51 -4.00 -0.10 6.29
N SER A 52 -2.84 0.08 5.66
CA SER A 52 -2.57 1.21 4.78
C SER A 52 -3.52 1.22 3.58
N ARG A 53 -3.69 0.08 2.89
CA ARG A 53 -4.64 -0.06 1.77
C ARG A 53 -6.08 0.24 2.19
N ALA A 54 -6.52 -0.28 3.34
CA ALA A 54 -7.84 0.01 3.87
C ALA A 54 -8.04 1.50 4.19
N LYS A 55 -7.02 2.18 4.75
CA LYS A 55 -7.08 3.64 4.97
C LYS A 55 -7.16 4.43 3.66
N THR A 56 -6.44 4.00 2.64
CA THR A 56 -6.50 4.63 1.32
C THR A 56 -7.89 4.44 0.69
N ALA A 57 -8.49 3.24 0.80
CA ALA A 57 -9.86 3.00 0.33
C ALA A 57 -10.90 3.81 1.12
N ALA A 58 -10.67 4.04 2.42
CA ALA A 58 -11.46 4.97 3.22
C ALA A 58 -11.38 6.41 2.69
N ALA A 59 -10.19 6.88 2.31
CA ALA A 59 -10.02 8.18 1.65
C ALA A 59 -10.72 8.23 0.28
N ASP A 60 -10.64 7.15 -0.50
CA ASP A 60 -11.37 7.02 -1.78
C ASP A 60 -12.89 7.18 -1.55
N LEU A 61 -13.45 6.61 -0.48
CA LEU A 61 -14.87 6.78 -0.11
C LEU A 61 -15.23 8.22 0.26
N VAL A 62 -14.36 8.95 0.96
CA VAL A 62 -14.58 10.39 1.24
C VAL A 62 -14.60 11.19 -0.06
N GLY A 63 -13.69 10.88 -0.98
CA GLY A 63 -13.70 11.47 -2.32
C GLY A 63 -14.99 11.14 -3.09
N LEU A 64 -15.52 9.91 -2.94
CA LEU A 64 -16.78 9.52 -3.57
C LEU A 64 -17.96 10.29 -2.98
N ALA A 65 -18.02 10.46 -1.65
CA ALA A 65 -19.04 11.27 -1.00
C ALA A 65 -19.05 12.71 -1.51
N ALA A 66 -17.87 13.32 -1.67
CA ALA A 66 -17.76 14.64 -2.27
C ALA A 66 -18.28 14.68 -3.72
N ALA A 67 -18.02 13.65 -4.52
CA ALA A 67 -18.53 13.56 -5.90
C ALA A 67 -20.04 13.32 -5.97
N VAL A 68 -20.60 12.55 -5.03
CA VAL A 68 -22.05 12.35 -4.87
C VAL A 68 -22.72 13.69 -4.55
N GLU A 69 -22.18 14.44 -3.61
CA GLU A 69 -22.71 15.75 -3.24
C GLU A 69 -22.57 16.77 -4.38
N ALA A 70 -21.41 16.79 -5.06
CA ALA A 70 -21.21 17.65 -6.23
C ALA A 70 -22.17 17.34 -7.39
N ARG A 71 -22.68 16.10 -7.49
CA ARG A 71 -23.75 15.74 -8.43
C ARG A 71 -25.10 16.24 -7.91
N PHE A 72 -25.41 16.05 -6.63
CA PHE A 72 -26.64 16.55 -6.03
C PHE A 72 -26.81 18.06 -6.23
N GLN A 73 -25.75 18.85 -6.06
CA GLN A 73 -25.78 20.31 -6.32
C GLN A 73 -26.17 20.68 -7.76
N ARG A 74 -26.02 19.76 -8.73
CA ARG A 74 -26.37 19.98 -10.14
C ARG A 74 -27.73 19.42 -10.51
N THR A 75 -28.09 18.26 -9.97
CA THR A 75 -29.30 17.52 -10.34
C THR A 75 -30.42 17.62 -9.32
N LEU A 76 -30.14 18.16 -8.13
CA LEU A 76 -31.03 18.27 -6.96
C LEU A 76 -31.64 16.92 -6.53
N ALA A 77 -30.97 15.83 -6.89
CA ALA A 77 -31.43 14.47 -6.63
C ALA A 77 -30.26 13.50 -6.53
N TYR A 78 -30.31 12.60 -5.55
CA TYR A 78 -29.43 11.44 -5.46
C TYR A 78 -29.92 10.32 -6.39
N PRO A 79 -29.04 9.39 -6.82
CA PRO A 79 -29.47 8.18 -7.51
C PRO A 79 -30.50 7.39 -6.69
N THR A 80 -31.56 6.94 -7.34
CA THR A 80 -32.65 6.16 -6.71
C THR A 80 -32.46 4.65 -6.83
N ALA A 81 -31.43 4.20 -7.55
CA ALA A 81 -31.07 2.81 -7.72
C ALA A 81 -29.64 2.56 -7.25
N ASP A 82 -29.40 1.34 -6.79
CA ASP A 82 -28.07 0.89 -6.41
C ASP A 82 -27.14 0.87 -7.63
N ILE A 83 -25.89 1.28 -7.42
CA ILE A 83 -24.83 1.28 -8.42
C ILE A 83 -23.71 0.41 -7.87
N ALA A 84 -23.61 -0.81 -8.38
CA ALA A 84 -22.62 -1.77 -7.94
C ALA A 84 -21.42 -1.83 -8.89
N GLY A 85 -20.22 -1.90 -8.31
CA GLY A 85 -18.98 -2.06 -9.05
C GLY A 85 -18.31 -0.74 -9.42
N THR A 86 -16.99 -0.72 -9.26
CA THR A 86 -16.17 0.50 -9.41
C THR A 86 -16.34 1.17 -10.78
N ALA A 87 -16.47 0.39 -11.86
CA ALA A 87 -16.66 0.93 -13.20
C ALA A 87 -18.00 1.69 -13.35
N ALA A 88 -19.09 1.12 -12.82
CA ALA A 88 -20.41 1.74 -12.86
C ALA A 88 -20.47 2.99 -11.97
N VAL A 89 -19.85 2.94 -10.78
CA VAL A 89 -19.73 4.11 -9.90
C VAL A 89 -18.94 5.23 -10.58
N LYS A 90 -17.82 4.92 -11.24
CA LYS A 90 -17.04 5.92 -12.00
C LYS A 90 -17.84 6.52 -13.16
N ALA A 91 -18.67 5.73 -13.85
CA ALA A 91 -19.56 6.24 -14.89
C ALA A 91 -20.63 7.19 -14.32
N ALA A 92 -21.18 6.87 -13.14
CA ALA A 92 -22.19 7.69 -12.47
C ALA A 92 -21.62 8.95 -11.80
N PHE A 93 -20.33 8.93 -11.43
CA PHE A 93 -19.62 10.01 -10.74
C PHE A 93 -18.26 10.25 -11.40
N SER A 94 -18.27 10.85 -12.60
CA SER A 94 -17.08 10.97 -13.47
C SER A 94 -15.92 11.78 -12.89
N GLN A 95 -16.16 12.62 -11.88
CA GLN A 95 -15.13 13.40 -11.19
C GLN A 95 -14.36 12.60 -10.13
N TRP A 96 -14.77 11.36 -9.86
CA TRP A 96 -14.16 10.49 -8.87
C TRP A 96 -13.40 9.34 -9.54
N SER A 97 -12.23 9.00 -8.97
CA SER A 97 -11.47 7.81 -9.35
C SER A 97 -10.77 7.25 -8.13
N PRO A 98 -10.96 5.94 -7.80
CA PRO A 98 -10.29 5.34 -6.66
C PRO A 98 -8.84 5.02 -6.98
N SER A 99 -8.01 5.04 -5.94
CA SER A 99 -6.60 4.69 -5.99
C SER A 99 -6.35 3.22 -5.63
N GLN A 100 -7.33 2.51 -5.06
CA GLN A 100 -7.26 1.09 -4.69
C GLN A 100 -8.23 0.20 -5.49
N ALA A 101 -8.48 0.52 -6.76
CA ALA A 101 -9.44 -0.21 -7.60
C ALA A 101 -9.14 -1.71 -7.77
N GLU A 102 -7.88 -2.12 -7.64
CA GLU A 102 -7.45 -3.53 -7.74
C GLU A 102 -7.81 -4.36 -6.49
N HIS A 103 -7.96 -3.69 -5.35
CA HIS A 103 -8.18 -4.34 -4.05
C HIS A 103 -9.56 -4.07 -3.47
N PHE A 104 -10.29 -3.09 -4.01
CA PHE A 104 -11.60 -2.69 -3.51
C PHE A 104 -12.59 -2.45 -4.66
N SER A 105 -13.77 -3.08 -4.54
CA SER A 105 -14.94 -2.74 -5.35
C SER A 105 -15.77 -1.69 -4.63
N HIS A 106 -16.25 -0.70 -5.36
CA HIS A 106 -17.05 0.39 -4.79
C HIS A 106 -18.51 0.27 -5.22
N SER A 107 -19.41 0.69 -4.35
CA SER A 107 -20.84 0.72 -4.63
C SER A 107 -21.51 1.92 -3.96
N PHE A 108 -22.56 2.39 -4.60
CA PHE A 108 -23.54 3.32 -4.06
C PHE A 108 -24.83 2.53 -3.82
N VAL A 109 -25.37 2.59 -2.61
CA VAL A 109 -26.65 1.99 -2.24
C VAL A 109 -27.64 3.13 -2.00
N ALA A 110 -28.71 3.12 -2.79
CA ALA A 110 -29.76 4.12 -2.70
C ALA A 110 -30.54 3.99 -1.39
N GLY A 111 -30.96 5.12 -0.83
CA GLY A 111 -31.69 5.16 0.43
C GLY A 111 -31.74 6.57 1.02
N THR A 112 -32.39 6.69 2.17
CA THR A 112 -32.46 7.90 2.98
C THR A 112 -32.03 7.53 4.41
N PRO A 113 -30.73 7.62 4.74
CA PRO A 113 -29.61 8.14 3.94
C PRO A 113 -29.12 7.13 2.87
N TYR A 114 -28.42 7.63 1.86
CA TYR A 114 -27.65 6.78 0.95
C TYR A 114 -26.44 6.19 1.68
N ARG A 115 -25.89 5.07 1.18
CA ARG A 115 -24.67 4.46 1.69
C ARG A 115 -23.66 4.24 0.58
N LEU A 116 -22.41 4.59 0.85
CA LEU A 116 -21.26 4.25 0.03
C LEU A 116 -20.53 3.09 0.68
N GLN A 117 -20.10 2.13 -0.12
CA GLN A 117 -19.41 0.95 0.37
C GLN A 117 -18.21 0.62 -0.49
N ALA A 118 -17.07 0.36 0.15
CA ALA A 118 -15.89 -0.23 -0.47
C ALA A 118 -15.68 -1.63 0.10
N THR A 119 -15.73 -2.64 -0.76
CA THR A 119 -15.60 -4.06 -0.39
C THR A 119 -14.27 -4.59 -0.91
N GLY A 120 -13.44 -5.07 0.01
CA GLY A 120 -12.13 -5.60 -0.30
C GLY A 120 -12.18 -6.94 -1.04
N SER A 121 -11.21 -7.17 -1.91
CA SER A 121 -11.01 -8.39 -2.70
C SER A 121 -9.59 -8.94 -2.52
N GLY A 122 -9.38 -10.21 -2.87
CA GLY A 122 -8.07 -10.87 -2.75
C GLY A 122 -7.53 -10.80 -1.32
N THR A 123 -6.36 -10.17 -1.14
CA THR A 123 -5.74 -10.01 0.19
C THR A 123 -6.52 -9.09 1.14
N MET A 124 -7.50 -8.32 0.64
CA MET A 124 -8.37 -7.45 1.43
C MET A 124 -9.76 -8.06 1.67
N GLN A 125 -9.99 -9.33 1.31
CA GLN A 125 -11.28 -9.98 1.47
C GLN A 125 -11.74 -9.91 2.94
N GLY A 126 -13.03 -9.60 3.15
CA GLY A 126 -13.60 -9.39 4.48
C GLY A 126 -13.53 -7.94 4.97
N CYS A 127 -12.58 -7.14 4.47
CA CYS A 127 -12.54 -5.71 4.76
C CYS A 127 -13.67 -4.98 4.01
N VAL A 128 -14.65 -4.49 4.75
CA VAL A 128 -15.76 -3.69 4.21
C VAL A 128 -15.78 -2.35 4.94
N LEU A 129 -15.70 -1.28 4.15
CA LEU A 129 -15.77 0.10 4.61
C LEU A 129 -17.09 0.68 4.17
N THR A 130 -17.76 1.41 5.06
CA THR A 130 -19.01 2.11 4.75
C THR A 130 -18.96 3.55 5.21
N LEU A 131 -19.55 4.43 4.40
CA LEU A 131 -19.77 5.85 4.69
C LEU A 131 -21.18 6.20 4.20
N ASP A 132 -22.03 6.76 5.05
CA ASP A 132 -23.38 7.18 4.67
C ASP A 132 -23.53 8.71 4.57
N GLY A 133 -24.70 9.14 4.08
CA GLY A 133 -25.05 10.55 3.92
C GLY A 133 -25.12 11.36 5.23
N GLU A 134 -25.09 10.71 6.40
CA GLU A 134 -25.00 11.35 7.72
C GLU A 134 -23.56 11.37 8.25
N ASN A 135 -22.58 11.02 7.40
CA ASN A 135 -21.17 10.89 7.73
C ASN A 135 -20.90 9.85 8.83
N ARG A 136 -21.76 8.83 8.98
CA ARG A 136 -21.44 7.66 9.82
C ARG A 136 -20.49 6.76 9.04
N ARG A 137 -19.36 6.45 9.69
CA ARG A 137 -18.25 5.68 9.13
C ARG A 137 -18.05 4.41 9.93
N SER A 138 -17.92 3.29 9.23
CA SER A 138 -17.57 2.02 9.87
C SER A 138 -16.68 1.17 8.99
N ALA A 139 -15.96 0.27 9.64
CA ALA A 139 -15.10 -0.72 9.02
C ALA A 139 -15.30 -2.06 9.72
N THR A 140 -15.22 -3.17 8.97
CA THR A 140 -15.14 -4.50 9.57
C THR A 140 -13.78 -4.72 10.22
N SER A 141 -13.70 -5.62 11.21
CA SER A 141 -12.46 -5.95 11.92
C SER A 141 -11.32 -6.37 10.99
N ASP A 142 -11.65 -6.99 9.86
CA ASP A 142 -10.69 -7.44 8.85
C ASP A 142 -9.88 -6.29 8.26
N CYS A 143 -10.40 -5.05 8.27
CA CYS A 143 -9.66 -3.86 7.82
C CYS A 143 -8.49 -3.46 8.74
N GLY A 144 -8.40 -4.01 9.96
CA GLY A 144 -7.40 -3.64 10.97
C GLY A 144 -7.75 -2.37 11.76
N PHE A 145 -9.01 -1.93 11.68
CA PHE A 145 -9.67 -0.89 12.46
C PHE A 145 -11.19 -1.01 12.31
N THR A 146 -11.97 -0.45 13.23
CA THR A 146 -13.44 -0.53 13.22
C THR A 146 -14.12 0.81 12.91
N SER A 147 -13.39 1.92 13.03
CA SER A 147 -13.86 3.29 12.73
C SER A 147 -12.72 4.13 12.15
N TRP A 148 -13.07 5.13 11.34
CA TRP A 148 -12.15 5.96 10.57
C TRP A 148 -12.80 7.28 10.14
#